data_AF-A0A8R1DV71-F1
#
_entry.id   AF-A0A8R1DV71-F1
#
_cell.length_a   1.000
_cell.length_b   1.000
_cell.length_c   1.000
_cell.angle_alpha   90.00
_cell.angle_beta   90.00
_cell.angle_gamma   90.00
#
_symmetry.space_group_name_H-M   'P 1'
#
loop_
_entity.id
_entity.type
_entity.pdbx_description
1 polymer ?
#
loop_
_entity_poly.entity_id
_entity_poly.type
_entity_poly.pdbx_seq_one_letter_code
_entity_poly.pdbx_strand_id
1 'polypeptide(L)'
;MFRKLGSSGSLWKPKNPHSLEYLKYLQGVLTKNEKVTENNKKVLVEALRAIAEILIWGDQNDASVFDFFLERQMLLHFLKIMEQGNMSLNVQLLQTLNILFENIRHETSLYFLLSNNHVNSIISHKFDLHNDEIMAYYISFLKTLSFKLNAATIHFFFNETTEEFPLLIEVLKLYNWNESMVRIAVRNILLNIVRVQDDSMIIL
;
A
#
# COMPACT_ATOMS: atom_id res chain seq x y z
N MET A 1 -43.55 -20.61 -12.12
CA MET A 1 -42.34 -20.60 -12.96
C MET A 1 -41.42 -19.47 -12.49
N PHE A 2 -40.47 -19.77 -11.61
CA PHE A 2 -39.46 -18.79 -11.17
C PHE A 2 -38.20 -18.98 -12.01
N ARG A 3 -37.91 -18.02 -12.90
CA ARG A 3 -36.64 -17.97 -13.63
C ARG A 3 -35.58 -17.36 -12.71
N LYS A 4 -34.62 -18.20 -12.29
CA LYS A 4 -33.35 -17.80 -11.68
C LYS A 4 -32.66 -16.76 -12.58
N LEU A 5 -32.44 -15.55 -12.08
CA LEU A 5 -31.38 -14.68 -12.58
C LEU A 5 -30.06 -15.22 -12.02
N GLY A 6 -29.35 -16.00 -12.84
CA GLY A 6 -27.95 -16.30 -12.67
C GLY A 6 -27.25 -15.97 -13.98
N SER A 7 -26.76 -14.74 -14.12
CA SER A 7 -25.84 -14.39 -15.20
C SER A 7 -24.59 -13.77 -14.58
N SER A 8 -23.55 -14.59 -14.47
CA SER A 8 -22.19 -14.18 -14.16
C SER A 8 -21.71 -13.29 -15.30
N GLY A 9 -21.79 -11.97 -15.12
CA GLY A 9 -21.16 -11.01 -16.04
C GLY A 9 -19.66 -11.30 -16.10
N SER A 10 -19.19 -11.77 -17.25
CA SER A 10 -17.77 -11.90 -17.54
C SER A 10 -17.17 -10.50 -17.64
N LEU A 11 -16.27 -10.15 -16.70
CA LEU A 11 -15.46 -8.95 -16.81
C LEU A 11 -14.54 -9.15 -18.03
N TRP A 12 -14.76 -8.37 -19.09
CA TRP A 12 -13.93 -8.45 -20.29
C TRP A 12 -12.59 -7.78 -20.02
N LYS A 13 -11.49 -8.54 -20.14
CA LYS A 13 -10.12 -8.05 -19.93
C LYS A 13 -9.66 -7.22 -21.15
N PRO A 14 -9.39 -5.91 -20.99
CA PRO A 14 -8.84 -5.09 -22.07
C PRO A 14 -7.47 -5.60 -22.53
N LYS A 15 -7.14 -5.38 -23.81
CA LYS A 15 -5.86 -5.81 -24.39
C LYS A 15 -4.68 -4.91 -24.00
N ASN A 16 -4.92 -3.60 -23.84
CA ASN A 16 -3.87 -2.65 -23.51
C ASN A 16 -3.70 -2.57 -21.98
N PRO A 17 -2.56 -3.03 -21.41
CA PRO A 17 -2.31 -2.96 -19.97
C PRO A 17 -2.11 -1.53 -19.46
N HIS A 18 -1.78 -0.58 -20.34
CA HIS A 18 -1.61 0.84 -20.02
C HIS A 18 -2.82 1.64 -20.50
N SER A 19 -3.98 1.40 -19.87
CA SER A 19 -5.23 2.11 -20.18
C SER A 19 -6.14 2.22 -18.96
N LEU A 20 -6.88 3.32 -18.84
CA LEU A 20 -7.88 3.49 -17.77
C LEU A 20 -8.92 2.36 -17.74
N GLU A 21 -9.29 1.82 -18.91
CA GLU A 21 -10.18 0.66 -19.04
C GLU A 21 -9.61 -0.57 -18.36
N TYR A 22 -8.29 -0.77 -18.44
CA TYR A 22 -7.62 -1.88 -17.76
C TYR A 22 -7.68 -1.71 -16.25
N LEU A 23 -7.45 -0.51 -15.72
CA LEU A 23 -7.61 -0.25 -14.29
C LEU A 23 -9.07 -0.45 -13.83
N LYS A 24 -10.05 -0.01 -14.62
CA LYS A 24 -11.49 -0.28 -14.36
C LYS A 24 -11.78 -1.78 -14.31
N TYR A 25 -11.20 -2.56 -15.22
CA TYR A 25 -11.30 -4.02 -15.18
C TYR A 25 -10.69 -4.59 -13.89
N LEU A 26 -9.49 -4.15 -13.50
CA LEU A 26 -8.81 -4.60 -12.28
C LEU A 26 -9.60 -4.24 -11.02
N GLN A 27 -10.19 -3.04 -10.96
CA GLN A 27 -11.11 -2.64 -9.89
C GLN A 27 -12.33 -3.58 -9.80
N GLY A 28 -12.90 -3.96 -10.95
CA GLY A 28 -13.96 -4.96 -11.01
C GLY A 28 -13.52 -6.35 -10.53
N VAL A 29 -12.28 -6.75 -10.84
CA VAL A 29 -11.68 -7.99 -10.34
C VAL A 29 -11.56 -7.97 -8.81
N LEU A 30 -11.04 -6.89 -8.22
CA LEU A 30 -10.96 -6.75 -6.76
C LEU A 30 -12.35 -6.81 -6.11
N THR A 31 -13.31 -6.08 -6.66
CA THR A 31 -14.69 -6.02 -6.13
C THR A 31 -15.37 -7.41 -6.18
N LYS A 32 -15.22 -8.13 -7.29
CA LYS A 32 -15.81 -9.48 -7.45
C LYS A 32 -15.17 -10.52 -6.51
N ASN A 33 -13.95 -10.26 -6.05
CA ASN A 33 -13.16 -11.15 -5.20
C ASN A 33 -12.89 -10.54 -3.81
N GLU A 34 -13.81 -9.71 -3.29
CA GLU A 34 -13.63 -9.02 -2.00
C GLU A 34 -13.34 -10.00 -0.86
N LYS A 35 -13.99 -11.17 -0.85
CA LYS A 35 -13.67 -12.26 0.09
C LYS A 35 -12.59 -13.18 -0.48
N VAL A 36 -11.45 -13.24 0.19
CA VAL A 36 -10.32 -14.10 -0.14
C VAL A 36 -10.70 -15.57 0.08
N THR A 37 -10.40 -16.39 -0.91
CA THR A 37 -10.54 -17.85 -0.88
C THR A 37 -9.33 -18.49 -1.57
N GLU A 38 -9.03 -19.76 -1.28
CA GLU A 38 -7.93 -20.48 -1.96
C GLU A 38 -8.00 -20.38 -3.50
N ASN A 39 -9.21 -20.35 -4.05
CA ASN A 39 -9.43 -20.35 -5.50
C ASN A 39 -9.17 -19.00 -6.16
N ASN A 40 -9.25 -17.87 -5.43
CA ASN A 40 -9.11 -16.53 -6.02
C ASN A 40 -7.78 -15.84 -5.69
N LYS A 41 -6.94 -16.41 -4.81
CA LYS A 41 -5.64 -15.83 -4.43
C LYS A 41 -4.78 -15.48 -5.64
N LYS A 42 -4.62 -16.41 -6.59
CA LYS A 42 -3.80 -16.19 -7.78
C LYS A 42 -4.31 -15.00 -8.61
N VAL A 43 -5.64 -14.89 -8.77
CA VAL A 43 -6.26 -13.78 -9.50
C VAL A 43 -6.03 -12.46 -8.78
N LEU A 44 -6.15 -12.43 -7.45
CA LEU A 44 -5.88 -11.25 -6.65
C LEU A 44 -4.41 -10.84 -6.72
N VAL A 45 -3.47 -11.78 -6.60
CA VAL A 45 -2.02 -11.53 -6.74
C VAL A 45 -1.70 -10.85 -8.06
N GLU A 46 -2.18 -11.41 -9.18
CA GLU A 46 -1.94 -10.84 -10.50
C GLU A 46 -2.61 -9.46 -10.66
N ALA A 47 -3.81 -9.29 -10.12
CA ALA A 47 -4.50 -8.00 -10.15
C ALA A 47 -3.72 -6.93 -9.38
N LEU A 48 -3.21 -7.25 -8.19
CA LEU A 48 -2.45 -6.31 -7.36
C LEU A 48 -1.13 -5.89 -8.04
N ARG A 49 -0.42 -6.82 -8.67
CA ARG A 49 0.79 -6.52 -9.46
C ARG A 49 0.47 -5.59 -10.63
N ALA A 50 -0.58 -5.93 -11.39
CA ALA A 50 -1.02 -5.15 -12.53
C ALA A 50 -1.48 -3.73 -12.13
N ILE A 51 -2.09 -3.57 -10.95
CA ILE A 51 -2.46 -2.25 -10.43
C ILE A 51 -1.23 -1.40 -10.13
N ALA A 52 -0.18 -1.94 -9.48
CA ALA A 52 1.05 -1.16 -9.27
C ALA A 52 1.70 -0.75 -10.61
N GLU A 53 1.76 -1.67 -11.58
CA GLU A 53 2.34 -1.39 -12.90
C GLU A 53 1.61 -0.25 -13.62
N ILE A 54 0.27 -0.33 -13.73
CA ILE A 54 -0.50 0.72 -14.39
C ILE A 54 -0.47 2.05 -13.62
N LEU A 55 -0.38 2.03 -12.28
CA LEU A 55 -0.21 3.26 -11.50
C LEU A 55 1.16 3.89 -11.78
N ILE A 56 2.24 3.14 -11.76
CA ILE A 56 3.59 3.67 -12.05
C ILE A 56 3.64 4.25 -13.47
N TRP A 57 2.98 3.60 -14.43
CA TRP A 57 2.84 4.13 -15.78
C TRP A 57 1.97 5.40 -15.81
N GLY A 58 0.81 5.36 -15.17
CA GLY A 58 -0.15 6.47 -15.11
C GLY A 58 0.43 7.72 -14.48
N ASP A 59 1.24 7.57 -13.41
CA ASP A 59 2.00 8.66 -12.77
C ASP A 59 2.77 9.49 -13.80
N GLN A 60 3.32 8.85 -14.81
CA GLN A 60 4.23 9.47 -15.77
C GLN A 60 3.60 9.81 -17.11
N ASN A 61 2.42 9.24 -17.42
CA ASN A 61 1.88 9.27 -18.78
C ASN A 61 0.40 9.67 -18.86
N ASP A 62 -0.40 9.40 -17.81
CA ASP A 62 -1.85 9.62 -17.84
C ASP A 62 -2.42 9.77 -16.43
N ALA A 63 -2.65 11.03 -16.01
CA ALA A 63 -3.19 11.37 -14.71
C ALA A 63 -4.60 10.78 -14.45
N SER A 64 -5.38 10.50 -15.51
CA SER A 64 -6.74 9.95 -15.36
C SER A 64 -6.75 8.57 -14.70
N VAL A 65 -5.64 7.82 -14.81
CA VAL A 65 -5.43 6.54 -14.11
C VAL A 65 -5.41 6.77 -12.60
N PHE A 66 -4.67 7.79 -12.14
CA PHE A 66 -4.58 8.14 -10.73
C PHE A 66 -5.89 8.69 -10.19
N ASP A 67 -6.54 9.59 -10.93
CA ASP A 67 -7.83 10.16 -10.56
C ASP A 67 -8.85 9.04 -10.30
N PHE A 68 -8.94 8.07 -11.22
CA PHE A 68 -9.84 6.93 -11.04
C PHE A 68 -9.46 6.04 -9.84
N PHE A 69 -8.17 5.78 -9.62
CA PHE A 69 -7.71 4.99 -8.47
C PHE A 69 -8.16 5.61 -7.14
N LEU A 70 -8.06 6.94 -7.03
CA LEU A 70 -8.43 7.71 -5.86
C LEU A 70 -9.96 7.77 -5.69
N GLU A 71 -10.69 8.12 -6.76
CA GLU A 71 -12.16 8.17 -6.76
C GLU A 71 -12.79 6.84 -6.31
N ARG A 72 -12.18 5.72 -6.67
CA ARG A 72 -12.65 4.37 -6.31
C ARG A 72 -12.10 3.86 -4.98
N GLN A 73 -11.31 4.65 -4.26
CA GLN A 73 -10.64 4.26 -3.02
C GLN A 73 -9.98 2.88 -3.14
N MET A 74 -9.24 2.66 -4.22
CA MET A 74 -8.69 1.33 -4.51
C MET A 74 -7.63 0.90 -3.48
N LEU A 75 -6.94 1.84 -2.84
CA LEU A 75 -6.01 1.54 -1.74
C LEU A 75 -6.75 0.97 -0.52
N LEU A 76 -8.01 1.36 -0.26
CA LEU A 76 -8.83 0.75 0.80
C LEU A 76 -9.13 -0.73 0.50
N HIS A 77 -9.25 -1.11 -0.77
CA HIS A 77 -9.42 -2.52 -1.13
C HIS A 77 -8.18 -3.34 -0.78
N PHE A 78 -6.99 -2.75 -0.88
CA PHE A 78 -5.75 -3.42 -0.48
C PHE A 78 -5.77 -3.70 1.01
N LEU A 79 -6.12 -2.69 1.83
CA LEU A 79 -6.24 -2.83 3.28
C LEU A 79 -7.26 -3.91 3.67
N LYS A 80 -8.46 -3.90 3.06
CA LYS A 80 -9.49 -4.94 3.30
C LYS A 80 -9.03 -6.35 2.94
N ILE A 81 -8.16 -6.50 1.94
CA ILE A 81 -7.55 -7.80 1.60
C ILE A 81 -6.52 -8.19 2.67
N MET A 82 -5.70 -7.24 3.14
CA MET A 82 -4.73 -7.50 4.22
C MET A 82 -5.41 -7.97 5.52
N GLU A 83 -6.52 -7.33 5.88
CA GLU A 83 -7.31 -7.63 7.09
C GLU A 83 -7.88 -9.05 7.12
N GLN A 84 -7.95 -9.74 5.98
CA GLN A 84 -8.36 -11.13 5.92
C GLN A 84 -7.24 -12.11 6.31
N GLY A 85 -6.05 -11.61 6.65
CA GLY A 85 -4.97 -12.37 7.29
C GLY A 85 -4.32 -13.40 6.38
N ASN A 86 -4.44 -13.27 5.06
CA ASN A 86 -3.85 -14.22 4.15
C ASN A 86 -2.37 -13.92 3.89
N MET A 87 -1.47 -14.75 4.44
CA MET A 87 -0.01 -14.57 4.33
C MET A 87 0.48 -14.25 2.91
N SER A 88 0.12 -15.08 1.91
CA SER A 88 0.60 -14.88 0.53
C SER A 88 0.13 -13.55 -0.09
N LEU A 89 -1.08 -13.09 0.27
CA LEU A 89 -1.58 -11.80 -0.20
C LEU A 89 -0.97 -10.63 0.58
N ASN A 90 -0.71 -10.78 1.88
CA ASN A 90 -0.02 -9.77 2.68
C ASN A 90 1.41 -9.53 2.15
N VAL A 91 2.14 -10.61 1.85
CA VAL A 91 3.45 -10.55 1.20
C VAL A 91 3.34 -9.83 -0.15
N GLN A 92 2.41 -10.25 -1.01
CA GLN A 92 2.25 -9.64 -2.33
C GLN A 92 1.86 -8.15 -2.23
N LEU A 93 1.00 -7.78 -1.28
CA LEU A 93 0.58 -6.39 -1.11
C LEU A 93 1.73 -5.52 -0.61
N LEU A 94 2.53 -5.98 0.35
CA LEU A 94 3.72 -5.26 0.81
C LEU A 94 4.73 -5.08 -0.34
N GLN A 95 4.96 -6.12 -1.16
CA GLN A 95 5.78 -6.01 -2.36
C GLN A 95 5.22 -4.98 -3.37
N THR A 96 3.92 -5.06 -3.66
CA THR A 96 3.23 -4.16 -4.58
C THR A 96 3.34 -2.72 -4.12
N LEU A 97 3.13 -2.45 -2.83
CA LEU A 97 3.25 -1.11 -2.25
C LEU A 97 4.69 -0.61 -2.25
N ASN A 98 5.67 -1.46 -1.95
CA ASN A 98 7.10 -1.12 -2.07
C ASN A 98 7.44 -0.62 -3.47
N ILE A 99 7.11 -1.43 -4.48
CA ILE A 99 7.39 -1.10 -5.89
C ILE A 99 6.67 0.20 -6.29
N LEU A 100 5.41 0.37 -5.88
CA LEU A 100 4.65 1.58 -6.14
C LEU A 100 5.37 2.81 -5.56
N PHE A 101 5.59 2.86 -4.25
CA PHE A 101 6.18 4.03 -3.61
C PHE A 101 7.61 4.31 -4.07
N GLU A 102 8.42 3.28 -4.35
CA GLU A 102 9.76 3.47 -4.92
C GLU A 102 9.72 4.18 -6.28
N ASN A 103 8.72 3.89 -7.12
CA ASN A 103 8.68 4.32 -8.51
C ASN A 103 7.78 5.51 -8.82
N ILE A 104 6.96 5.99 -7.88
CA ILE A 104 6.24 7.26 -8.04
C ILE A 104 7.22 8.43 -8.08
N ARG A 105 7.11 9.23 -9.14
CA ARG A 105 8.00 10.36 -9.45
C ARG A 105 7.34 11.71 -9.22
N HIS A 106 6.05 11.84 -9.47
CA HIS A 106 5.38 13.13 -9.31
C HIS A 106 4.93 13.33 -7.86
N GLU A 107 5.26 14.50 -7.31
CA GLU A 107 4.90 14.88 -5.94
C GLU A 107 3.39 14.88 -5.73
N THR A 108 2.61 15.36 -6.70
CA THR A 108 1.15 15.36 -6.63
C THR A 108 0.59 13.96 -6.44
N SER A 109 1.09 12.96 -7.18
CA SER A 109 0.67 11.56 -7.04
C SER A 109 1.07 10.98 -5.70
N LEU A 110 2.27 11.31 -5.21
CA LEU A 110 2.72 10.92 -3.87
C LEU A 110 1.80 11.49 -2.80
N TYR A 111 1.48 12.79 -2.88
CA TYR A 111 0.59 13.44 -1.92
C TYR A 111 -0.78 12.78 -1.94
N PHE A 112 -1.37 12.55 -3.11
CA PHE A 112 -2.65 11.86 -3.20
C PHE A 112 -2.67 10.46 -2.58
N LEU A 113 -1.60 9.67 -2.74
CA LEU A 113 -1.49 8.36 -2.10
C LEU A 113 -1.44 8.47 -0.57
N LEU A 114 -0.80 9.53 -0.03
CA LEU A 114 -0.62 9.73 1.40
C LEU A 114 -1.84 10.39 2.08
N SER A 115 -2.58 11.27 1.38
CA SER A 115 -3.62 12.14 1.97
C SER A 115 -4.79 11.44 2.65
N ASN A 116 -5.16 10.21 2.25
CA ASN A 116 -6.36 9.54 2.75
C ASN A 116 -6.12 8.62 3.97
N ASN A 117 -4.98 8.74 4.65
CA ASN A 117 -4.61 7.99 5.86
C ASN A 117 -4.56 6.45 5.70
N HIS A 118 -4.86 5.91 4.51
CA HIS A 118 -4.77 4.48 4.21
C HIS A 118 -3.35 3.96 4.39
N VAL A 119 -2.33 4.76 4.04
CA VAL A 119 -0.92 4.40 4.22
C VAL A 119 -0.60 4.22 5.70
N ASN A 120 -1.04 5.14 6.57
CA ASN A 120 -0.88 5.01 8.02
C ASN A 120 -1.64 3.81 8.60
N SER A 121 -2.79 3.48 8.02
CA SER A 121 -3.54 2.27 8.37
C SER A 121 -2.79 0.99 7.98
N ILE A 122 -2.10 0.99 6.83
CA ILE A 122 -1.24 -0.12 6.40
C ILE A 122 0.01 -0.22 7.28
N ILE A 123 0.64 0.91 7.63
CA ILE A 123 1.76 0.95 8.58
C ILE A 123 1.33 0.32 9.91
N SER A 124 0.17 0.72 10.44
CA SER A 124 -0.33 0.23 11.73
C SER A 124 -0.96 -1.18 11.67
N HIS A 125 -0.98 -1.82 10.50
CA HIS A 125 -1.62 -3.12 10.33
C HIS A 125 -0.87 -4.20 11.12
N LYS A 126 -1.62 -5.09 11.78
CA LYS A 126 -1.09 -6.16 12.64
C LYS A 126 -0.62 -7.36 11.82
N PHE A 127 0.51 -7.21 11.14
CA PHE A 127 1.17 -8.31 10.44
C PHE A 127 1.71 -9.38 11.40
N ASP A 128 1.78 -10.63 10.95
CA ASP A 128 2.49 -11.71 11.65
C ASP A 128 4.00 -11.56 11.43
N LEU A 129 4.64 -10.77 12.28
CA LEU A 129 6.07 -10.44 12.20
C LEU A 129 6.99 -11.59 12.65
N HIS A 130 6.45 -12.70 13.16
CA HIS A 130 7.22 -13.93 13.37
C HIS A 130 7.52 -14.66 12.07
N ASN A 131 6.82 -14.31 10.99
CA ASN A 131 7.13 -14.76 9.65
C ASN A 131 8.24 -13.88 9.05
N ASP A 132 9.42 -14.47 8.83
CA ASP A 132 10.60 -13.76 8.32
C ASP A 132 10.35 -13.07 6.97
N GLU A 133 9.53 -13.68 6.10
CA GLU A 133 9.19 -13.12 4.79
C GLU A 133 8.31 -11.86 4.94
N ILE A 134 7.26 -11.93 5.77
CA ILE A 134 6.42 -10.77 6.08
C ILE A 134 7.26 -9.67 6.72
N MET A 135 8.10 -10.00 7.71
CA MET A 135 8.98 -9.04 8.37
C MET A 135 9.90 -8.35 7.36
N ALA A 136 10.53 -9.09 6.46
CA ALA A 136 11.43 -8.54 5.45
C ALA A 136 10.72 -7.53 4.53
N TYR A 137 9.53 -7.85 4.04
CA TYR A 137 8.78 -6.92 3.19
C TYR A 137 8.19 -5.74 3.97
N TYR A 138 7.78 -5.96 5.22
CA TYR A 138 7.24 -4.91 6.09
C TYR A 138 8.32 -3.89 6.46
N ILE A 139 9.49 -4.33 6.93
CA ILE A 139 10.58 -3.40 7.26
C ILE A 139 11.11 -2.67 6.02
N SER A 140 11.09 -3.34 4.85
CA SER A 140 11.39 -2.69 3.56
C SER A 140 10.37 -1.60 3.24
N PHE A 141 9.08 -1.85 3.51
CA PHE A 141 8.00 -0.87 3.33
C PHE A 141 8.14 0.35 4.22
N LEU A 142 8.39 0.15 5.51
CA LEU A 142 8.68 1.27 6.42
C LEU A 142 9.91 2.07 5.94
N LYS A 143 10.95 1.38 5.45
CA LYS A 143 12.14 2.02 4.88
C LYS A 143 11.82 2.83 3.62
N THR A 144 11.07 2.27 2.69
CA THR A 144 10.66 2.96 1.45
C THR A 144 9.87 4.22 1.76
N LEU A 145 8.92 4.16 2.70
CA LEU A 145 8.17 5.33 3.16
C LEU A 145 9.07 6.36 3.84
N SER A 146 10.04 5.92 4.67
CA SER A 146 10.96 6.84 5.33
C SER A 146 11.80 7.68 4.36
N PHE A 147 12.09 7.17 3.16
CA PHE A 147 12.77 7.94 2.12
C PHE A 147 11.89 8.99 1.45
N LYS A 148 10.56 8.90 1.60
CA LYS A 148 9.61 9.90 1.10
C LYS A 148 9.35 11.02 2.10
N LEU A 149 9.90 10.93 3.32
CA LEU A 149 9.79 11.97 4.33
C LEU A 149 10.62 13.21 3.96
N ASN A 150 9.97 14.36 4.02
CA ASN A 150 10.54 15.70 3.94
C ASN A 150 9.58 16.69 4.63
N ALA A 151 9.95 17.97 4.71
CA ALA A 151 9.13 18.99 5.36
C ALA A 151 7.70 19.11 4.79
N ALA A 152 7.50 18.76 3.52
CA ALA A 152 6.19 18.80 2.87
C ALA A 152 5.40 17.49 2.99
N THR A 153 5.99 16.36 3.39
CA THR A 153 5.28 15.07 3.44
C THR A 153 5.10 14.52 4.85
N ILE A 154 5.89 14.98 5.81
CA ILE A 154 5.92 14.43 7.17
C ILE A 154 4.55 14.47 7.85
N HIS A 155 3.79 15.56 7.65
CA HIS A 155 2.45 15.71 8.22
C HIS A 155 1.46 14.64 7.74
N PHE A 156 1.61 14.07 6.54
CA PHE A 156 0.74 12.98 6.09
C PHE A 156 0.93 11.69 6.89
N PHE A 157 2.07 11.53 7.54
CA PHE A 157 2.32 10.40 8.43
C PHE A 157 1.97 10.70 9.88
N PHE A 158 1.50 11.90 10.20
CA PHE A 158 1.01 12.25 11.52
C PHE A 158 -0.52 12.14 11.54
N ASN A 159 -1.05 11.45 12.54
CA ASN A 159 -2.49 11.39 12.77
C ASN A 159 -2.86 12.45 13.80
N GLU A 160 -3.40 13.57 13.35
CA GLU A 160 -3.82 14.67 14.23
C GLU A 160 -4.91 14.28 15.23
N THR A 161 -5.71 13.26 14.95
CA THR A 161 -6.78 12.83 15.86
C THR A 161 -6.26 12.00 17.03
N THR A 162 -5.25 11.15 16.78
CA THR A 162 -4.65 10.31 17.84
C THR A 162 -3.35 10.90 18.39
N GLU A 163 -2.86 11.99 17.80
CA GLU A 163 -1.56 12.60 18.08
C GLU A 163 -0.39 11.61 17.92
N GLU A 164 -0.53 10.69 16.97
CA GLU A 164 0.43 9.61 16.75
C GLU A 164 1.17 9.77 15.43
N PHE A 165 2.42 9.33 15.41
CA PHE A 165 3.21 9.13 14.20
C PHE A 165 3.39 7.62 13.96
N PRO A 166 2.50 6.95 13.20
CA PRO A 166 2.51 5.50 13.06
C PRO A 166 3.83 4.93 12.57
N LEU A 167 4.50 5.59 11.63
CA LEU A 167 5.80 5.14 11.13
C LEU A 167 6.85 5.10 12.26
N LEU A 168 6.91 6.12 13.11
CA LEU A 168 7.82 6.15 14.25
C LEU A 168 7.45 5.09 15.30
N ILE A 169 6.17 5.00 15.65
CA ILE A 169 5.67 4.04 16.65
C ILE A 169 6.01 2.60 16.25
N GLU A 170 5.70 2.22 15.00
CA GLU A 170 5.97 0.87 14.51
C GLU A 170 7.46 0.57 14.43
N VAL A 171 8.28 1.54 14.01
CA VAL A 171 9.75 1.39 13.96
C VAL A 171 10.34 1.20 15.36
N LEU A 172 9.83 1.92 16.37
CA LEU A 172 10.30 1.79 17.76
C LEU A 172 9.95 0.43 18.37
N LYS A 173 8.81 -0.17 18.02
CA LYS A 173 8.47 -1.56 18.43
C LYS A 173 9.53 -2.58 17.96
N LEU A 174 10.20 -2.29 16.85
CA LEU A 174 11.23 -3.15 16.24
C LEU A 174 12.67 -2.81 16.69
N TYR A 175 12.86 -1.84 17.59
CA TYR A 175 14.20 -1.35 17.96
C TYR A 175 15.14 -2.43 18.49
N ASN A 176 14.62 -3.33 19.34
CA ASN A 176 15.37 -4.42 19.95
C ASN A 176 15.09 -5.78 19.29
N TRP A 177 14.67 -5.78 18.02
CA TRP A 177 14.38 -7.02 17.28
C TRP A 177 15.63 -7.93 17.19
N ASN A 178 15.47 -9.26 17.19
CA ASN A 178 16.58 -10.21 17.34
C ASN A 178 17.55 -10.21 16.14
N GLU A 179 17.02 -10.02 14.94
CA GLU A 179 17.77 -10.03 13.68
C GLU A 179 18.52 -8.71 13.49
N SER A 180 19.83 -8.79 13.27
CA SER A 180 20.70 -7.62 13.12
C SER A 180 20.29 -6.73 11.94
N MET A 181 19.87 -7.33 10.82
CA MET A 181 19.43 -6.60 9.63
C MET A 181 18.18 -5.74 9.90
N VAL A 182 17.23 -6.25 10.70
CA VAL A 182 16.04 -5.47 11.10
C VAL A 182 16.47 -4.28 11.94
N ARG A 183 17.36 -4.48 12.93
CA ARG A 183 17.88 -3.35 13.74
C ARG A 183 18.65 -2.31 12.92
N ILE A 184 19.37 -2.72 11.87
CA ILE A 184 20.05 -1.79 10.96
C ILE A 184 19.02 -0.98 10.16
N ALA A 185 17.99 -1.64 9.62
CA ALA A 185 16.91 -0.96 8.91
C ALA A 185 16.16 0.03 9.82
N VAL A 186 15.82 -0.37 11.04
CA VAL A 186 15.21 0.49 12.06
C VAL A 186 16.04 1.75 12.30
N ARG A 187 17.35 1.62 12.53
CA ARG A 187 18.23 2.79 12.72
C ARG A 187 18.24 3.72 11.51
N ASN A 188 18.31 3.17 10.30
CA ASN A 188 18.25 3.98 9.08
C ASN A 188 16.90 4.72 8.95
N ILE A 189 15.79 4.07 9.30
CA ILE A 189 14.47 4.70 9.29
C ILE A 189 14.40 5.83 10.31
N LEU A 190 14.86 5.60 11.55
CA LEU A 190 14.92 6.64 12.59
C LEU A 190 15.77 7.83 12.15
N LEU A 191 16.93 7.59 11.51
CA LEU A 191 17.75 8.67 10.95
C LEU A 191 17.03 9.45 9.86
N ASN A 192 16.29 8.78 8.98
CA ASN A 192 15.51 9.45 7.95
C ASN A 192 14.39 10.32 8.55
N ILE A 193 13.74 9.85 9.62
CA ILE A 193 12.71 10.60 10.36
C ILE A 193 13.33 11.84 11.00
N VAL A 194 14.37 11.68 11.83
CA VAL A 194 15.01 12.78 12.59
C VAL A 194 15.66 13.81 11.66
N ARG A 195 16.08 13.41 10.45
CA ARG A 195 16.64 14.33 9.46
C ARG A 195 15.61 15.36 8.97
N VAL A 196 14.32 15.05 9.02
CA VAL A 196 13.28 16.03 8.68
C VAL A 196 13.14 16.99 9.86
N GLN A 197 13.77 18.16 9.73
CA GLN A 197 13.67 19.23 10.70
C GLN A 197 12.25 19.82 10.62
N ASP A 198 11.35 19.32 11.46
CA ASP A 198 9.99 19.85 11.59
C ASP A 198 9.73 20.13 13.08
N ASP A 199 9.48 21.41 13.40
CA ASP A 199 9.26 21.90 14.76
C ASP A 199 7.97 21.35 15.39
N SER A 200 7.03 20.83 14.58
CA SER A 200 5.84 20.13 15.10
C SER A 200 6.15 18.69 15.52
N MET A 201 7.26 18.14 15.04
CA MET A 201 7.73 16.78 15.32
C MET A 201 8.88 16.82 16.32
N ILE A 202 8.64 17.47 17.47
CA ILE A 202 9.56 17.39 18.62
C ILE A 202 9.50 15.94 19.11
N ILE A 203 10.45 15.13 18.62
CA ILE A 203 10.69 13.80 19.15
C ILE A 203 11.38 13.99 20.50
N LEU A 204 10.61 13.77 21.56
CA LEU A 204 10.90 13.84 23.01
C LEU A 204 10.63 15.20 23.67
#